data_AF-A0A365XWE2-F1
#
_entry.id   AF-A0A365XWE2-F1
#
_cell.length_a   1.000
_cell.length_b   1.000
_cell.length_c   1.000
_cell.angle_alpha   90.00
_cell.angle_beta   90.00
_cell.angle_gamma   90.00
#
_symmetry.space_group_name_H-M   'P 1'
#
loop_
_entity.id
_entity.type
_entity.pdbx_description
1 polymer ?
#
loop_
_entity_poly.entity_id
_entity_poly.type
_entity_poly.pdbx_seq_one_letter_code
_entity_poly.pdbx_strand_id
1 'polypeptide(L)'
;MLPPFDLHAYGLPIMAFVMIVYVLWRHFFRTSFEDSVPVTWQSPTEWEPLVRKHPPLGEKQQAVFIRQLLEVAAWTAHLEKDFDHEHGDYSKVFRQTIPQVNGVPAFYFGEHGVRWNVEPDKVNIGGLLVDAMAARQVKALPSLQEVLSMGKVLAMETEISLRDGGPAAASNDYADLDDLPPIDTWFYLSGNGYNNYILYCWVPTAFEPLMQEAQSIEILDNYDWPDLKQLLPQEYC
;
A
#
# COMPACT_ATOMS: atom_id res chain seq x y z
N MET A 1 -7.40 47.52 -23.94
CA MET A 1 -7.04 46.08 -24.07
C MET A 1 -7.09 45.48 -22.69
N LEU A 2 -7.93 44.47 -22.48
CA LEU A 2 -7.91 43.70 -21.23
C LEU A 2 -6.78 42.66 -21.32
N PRO A 3 -6.09 42.36 -20.21
CA PRO A 3 -5.08 41.32 -20.19
C PRO A 3 -5.72 39.95 -20.50
N PRO A 4 -4.99 39.03 -21.16
CA PRO A 4 -5.49 37.70 -21.43
C PRO A 4 -5.79 36.96 -20.12
N PHE A 5 -6.96 36.33 -20.05
CA PHE A 5 -7.37 35.54 -18.90
C PHE A 5 -6.55 34.24 -18.85
N ASP A 6 -5.76 34.07 -17.78
CA ASP A 6 -4.97 32.87 -17.57
C ASP A 6 -5.81 31.81 -16.85
N LEU A 7 -6.36 30.86 -17.61
CA LEU A 7 -7.18 29.78 -17.10
C LEU A 7 -6.42 28.90 -16.09
N HIS A 8 -5.10 28.81 -16.18
CA HIS A 8 -4.29 27.98 -15.27
C HIS A 8 -4.11 28.66 -13.90
N ALA A 9 -3.92 29.98 -13.88
CA ALA A 9 -3.76 30.75 -12.65
C ALA A 9 -5.00 30.71 -11.74
N TYR A 10 -6.20 30.60 -12.33
CA TYR A 10 -7.46 30.62 -11.59
C TYR A 10 -8.18 29.27 -11.55
N GLY A 11 -7.99 28.40 -12.55
CA GLY A 11 -8.68 27.12 -12.64
C GLY A 11 -8.25 26.10 -11.57
N LEU A 12 -6.94 25.99 -11.32
CA LEU A 12 -6.37 25.07 -10.33
C LEU A 12 -6.84 25.38 -8.89
N PRO A 13 -6.76 26.65 -8.41
CA PRO A 13 -7.26 27.00 -7.08
C PRO A 13 -8.78 26.79 -6.93
N ILE A 14 -9.56 27.07 -7.97
CA ILE A 14 -11.01 26.87 -7.95
C ILE A 14 -11.33 25.38 -7.87
N MET A 15 -10.68 24.54 -8.68
CA MET A 15 -10.87 23.09 -8.64
C MET A 15 -10.47 22.50 -7.28
N ALA A 16 -9.31 22.90 -6.73
CA ALA A 16 -8.88 22.46 -5.41
C ALA A 16 -9.88 22.87 -4.31
N PHE A 17 -10.38 24.12 -4.35
CA PHE A 17 -11.40 24.60 -3.42
C PHE A 17 -12.71 23.81 -3.54
N VAL A 18 -13.18 23.54 -4.76
CA VAL A 18 -14.39 22.74 -5.01
C VAL A 18 -14.22 21.31 -4.49
N MET A 19 -13.05 20.70 -4.70
CA MET A 19 -12.76 19.36 -4.19
C MET A 19 -12.72 19.31 -2.66
N ILE A 20 -12.05 20.28 -2.01
CA ILE A 20 -12.02 20.38 -0.55
C ILE A 20 -13.43 20.54 0.01
N VAL A 21 -14.22 21.45 -0.55
CA VAL A 21 -15.62 21.67 -0.13
C VAL A 21 -16.46 20.42 -0.34
N TYR A 22 -16.29 19.72 -1.46
CA TYR A 22 -17.01 18.47 -1.75
C TYR A 22 -16.66 17.36 -0.75
N VAL A 23 -15.37 17.16 -0.45
CA VAL A 23 -14.91 16.15 0.52
C VAL A 23 -15.44 16.49 1.91
N LEU A 24 -15.30 17.73 2.35
CA LEU A 24 -15.82 18.18 3.65
C LEU A 24 -17.36 18.05 3.70
N TRP A 25 -18.07 18.41 2.63
CA TRP A 25 -19.52 18.28 2.56
C TRP A 25 -19.95 16.81 2.66
N ARG A 26 -19.33 15.93 1.88
CA ARG A 26 -19.61 14.49 1.89
C ARG A 26 -19.32 13.85 3.26
N HIS A 27 -18.27 14.28 3.95
CA HIS A 27 -17.85 13.67 5.20
C HIS A 27 -18.64 14.18 6.41
N PHE A 28 -18.90 15.49 6.47
CA PHE A 28 -19.54 16.12 7.63
C PHE A 28 -21.06 16.30 7.53
N PHE A 29 -21.64 16.29 6.32
CA PHE A 29 -23.05 16.57 6.10
C PHE A 29 -23.84 15.37 5.54
N ARG A 30 -23.31 14.15 5.69
CA ARG A 30 -23.98 12.91 5.25
C ARG A 30 -25.23 12.55 6.06
N THR A 31 -25.60 13.33 7.06
CA THR A 31 -26.81 13.13 7.86
C THR A 31 -27.94 14.06 7.41
N SER A 32 -29.03 13.45 6.91
CA SER A 32 -30.40 13.99 6.88
C SER A 32 -31.00 14.50 5.56
N PHE A 33 -30.51 14.11 4.38
CA PHE A 33 -31.11 14.50 3.08
C PHE A 33 -31.81 13.37 2.29
N GLU A 34 -32.28 12.32 2.97
CA GLU A 34 -32.92 11.17 2.29
C GLU A 34 -34.43 11.29 2.02
N ASP A 35 -35.14 12.36 2.41
CA ASP A 35 -36.61 12.28 2.50
C ASP A 35 -37.48 13.13 1.54
N SER A 36 -37.00 13.78 0.46
CA SER A 36 -37.97 14.58 -0.34
C SER A 36 -37.83 14.77 -1.85
N VAL A 37 -37.01 14.01 -2.59
CA VAL A 37 -37.12 14.00 -4.05
C VAL A 37 -36.97 12.58 -4.59
N PRO A 38 -37.98 12.01 -5.29
CA PRO A 38 -37.82 10.76 -6.00
C PRO A 38 -36.99 11.03 -7.25
N VAL A 39 -35.68 11.16 -7.07
CA VAL A 39 -34.76 10.94 -8.19
C VAL A 39 -34.85 9.46 -8.48
N THR A 40 -35.52 9.09 -9.58
CA THR A 40 -35.34 7.76 -10.17
C THR A 40 -33.93 7.72 -10.71
N TRP A 41 -32.97 7.51 -9.81
CA TRP A 41 -31.70 6.95 -10.19
C TRP A 41 -32.06 5.64 -10.88
N GLN A 42 -31.84 5.55 -12.18
CA GLN A 42 -31.46 4.25 -12.70
C GLN A 42 -30.18 3.96 -11.93
N SER A 43 -30.30 3.17 -10.87
CA SER A 43 -29.16 2.56 -10.20
C SER A 43 -28.29 2.09 -11.36
N PRO A 44 -27.09 2.66 -11.54
CA PRO A 44 -26.21 2.19 -12.59
C PRO A 44 -26.17 0.69 -12.42
N THR A 45 -26.62 -0.01 -13.46
CA THR A 45 -26.70 -1.46 -13.53
C THR A 45 -25.45 -1.98 -12.85
N GLU A 46 -25.62 -2.61 -11.67
CA GLU A 46 -24.57 -3.03 -10.73
C GLU A 46 -23.18 -2.58 -11.17
N TRP A 47 -22.67 -1.45 -10.64
CA TRP A 47 -21.25 -1.15 -10.82
C TRP A 47 -20.50 -2.37 -10.32
N GLU A 48 -20.08 -3.25 -11.23
CA GLU A 48 -19.13 -4.28 -10.90
C GLU A 48 -17.94 -3.49 -10.36
N PRO A 49 -17.56 -3.68 -9.08
CA PRO A 49 -16.37 -3.04 -8.57
C PRO A 49 -15.27 -3.31 -9.58
N LEU A 50 -14.47 -2.30 -9.93
CA LEU A 50 -13.34 -2.46 -10.83
C LEU A 50 -12.37 -3.45 -10.15
N VAL A 51 -12.60 -4.75 -10.35
CA VAL A 51 -11.76 -5.80 -9.83
C VAL A 51 -10.47 -5.69 -10.63
N ARG A 52 -9.42 -5.15 -9.99
CA ARG A 52 -8.09 -5.12 -10.57
C ARG A 52 -7.69 -6.57 -10.85
N LYS A 53 -7.52 -6.90 -12.13
CA LYS A 53 -7.06 -8.23 -12.53
C LYS A 53 -5.55 -8.22 -12.52
N HIS A 54 -4.96 -8.91 -11.56
CA HIS A 54 -3.53 -9.16 -11.56
C HIS A 54 -3.23 -10.16 -12.67
N PRO A 55 -2.24 -9.91 -13.54
CA PRO A 55 -1.88 -10.88 -14.56
C PRO A 55 -1.43 -12.17 -13.86
N PRO A 56 -1.90 -13.35 -14.31
CA PRO A 56 -1.51 -14.60 -13.70
C PRO A 56 0.01 -14.80 -13.82
N LEU A 57 0.64 -15.24 -12.75
CA LEU A 57 2.06 -15.56 -12.75
C LEU A 57 2.31 -16.88 -13.47
N GLY A 58 3.34 -16.95 -14.33
CA GLY A 58 3.77 -18.22 -14.91
C GLY A 58 4.41 -19.14 -13.85
N GLU A 59 4.45 -20.46 -14.08
CA GLU A 59 4.91 -21.45 -13.09
C GLU A 59 6.26 -21.11 -12.43
N LYS A 60 7.23 -20.63 -13.21
CA LYS A 60 8.54 -20.20 -12.69
C LYS A 60 8.43 -19.00 -11.75
N GLN A 61 7.57 -18.04 -12.09
CA GLN A 61 7.31 -16.86 -11.27
C GLN A 61 6.56 -17.25 -10.00
N GLN A 62 5.59 -18.16 -10.09
CA GLN A 62 4.87 -18.70 -8.93
C GLN A 62 5.81 -19.38 -7.93
N ALA A 63 6.76 -20.18 -8.39
CA ALA A 63 7.74 -20.82 -7.51
C ALA A 63 8.62 -19.78 -6.77
N VAL A 64 9.05 -18.73 -7.46
CA VAL A 64 9.80 -17.62 -6.84
C VAL A 64 8.93 -16.84 -5.86
N PHE A 65 7.69 -16.53 -6.25
CA PHE A 65 6.71 -15.83 -5.44
C PHE A 65 6.44 -16.57 -4.13
N ILE A 66 6.14 -17.87 -4.20
CA ILE A 66 5.91 -18.72 -3.02
C ILE A 66 7.14 -18.70 -2.12
N ARG A 67 8.34 -18.96 -2.66
CA ARG A 67 9.55 -18.96 -1.86
C ARG A 67 9.76 -17.64 -1.11
N GLN A 68 9.61 -16.52 -1.82
CA GLN A 68 9.81 -15.19 -1.24
C GLN A 68 8.72 -14.84 -0.21
N LEU A 69 7.48 -15.32 -0.43
CA LEU A 69 6.37 -15.24 0.51
C LEU A 69 6.70 -15.99 1.81
N LEU A 70 7.19 -17.23 1.72
CA LEU A 70 7.59 -18.01 2.91
C LEU A 70 8.73 -17.32 3.69
N GLU A 71 9.72 -16.79 2.97
CA GLU A 71 10.86 -16.07 3.55
C GLU A 71 10.41 -14.80 4.28
N VAL A 72 9.52 -13.99 3.69
CA VAL A 72 9.04 -12.75 4.32
C VAL A 72 8.09 -13.02 5.49
N ALA A 73 7.26 -14.05 5.41
CA ALA A 73 6.36 -14.42 6.50
C ALA A 73 7.14 -14.87 7.74
N ALA A 74 8.19 -15.67 7.54
CA ALA A 74 9.08 -16.07 8.63
C ALA A 74 9.89 -14.88 9.19
N TRP A 75 10.32 -13.96 8.33
CA TRP A 75 11.04 -12.75 8.74
C TRP A 75 10.17 -11.81 9.58
N THR A 76 8.98 -11.49 9.10
CA THR A 76 8.04 -10.62 9.83
C THR A 76 7.61 -11.24 11.15
N ALA A 77 7.36 -12.55 11.21
CA ALA A 77 7.09 -13.25 12.47
C ALA A 77 8.26 -13.17 13.47
N HIS A 78 9.52 -13.14 12.97
CA HIS A 78 10.69 -12.91 13.82
C HIS A 78 10.74 -11.49 14.38
N LEU A 79 10.45 -10.48 13.55
CA LEU A 79 10.43 -9.07 13.94
C LEU A 79 9.28 -8.74 14.90
N GLU A 80 8.12 -9.36 14.72
CA GLU A 80 6.92 -9.16 15.53
C GLU A 80 6.99 -9.83 16.91
N LYS A 81 7.87 -10.82 17.10
CA LYS A 81 7.85 -11.73 18.27
C LYS A 81 7.70 -11.04 19.63
N ASP A 82 8.35 -9.90 19.82
CA ASP A 82 8.37 -9.13 21.08
C ASP A 82 7.71 -7.75 20.91
N PHE A 83 6.89 -7.56 19.88
CA PHE A 83 6.18 -6.31 19.62
C PHE A 83 4.97 -6.14 20.54
N ASP A 84 4.84 -4.95 21.12
CA ASP A 84 3.69 -4.58 21.95
C ASP A 84 2.56 -4.05 21.04
N HIS A 85 1.51 -4.84 20.82
CA HIS A 85 0.40 -4.43 19.95
C HIS A 85 -0.49 -3.33 20.57
N GLU A 86 -0.41 -3.09 21.88
CA GLU A 86 -1.21 -2.06 22.55
C GLU A 86 -0.52 -0.70 22.55
N HIS A 87 0.80 -0.67 22.74
CA HIS A 87 1.58 0.57 22.91
C HIS A 87 2.81 0.68 22.00
N GLY A 88 3.01 -0.28 21.10
CA GLY A 88 4.15 -0.34 20.22
C GLY A 88 4.13 0.73 19.14
N ASP A 89 5.33 1.11 18.70
CA ASP A 89 5.53 2.04 17.61
C ASP A 89 5.43 1.29 16.26
N TYR A 90 4.24 1.30 15.68
CA TYR A 90 3.94 0.68 14.39
C TYR A 90 4.77 1.22 13.23
N SER A 91 5.32 2.44 13.35
CA SER A 91 6.23 2.99 12.35
C SER A 91 7.57 2.24 12.27
N LYS A 92 7.95 1.52 13.34
CA LYS A 92 9.28 0.89 13.48
C LYS A 92 9.29 -0.63 13.35
N VAL A 93 8.18 -1.31 13.66
CA VAL A 93 8.16 -2.79 13.81
C VAL A 93 8.74 -3.54 12.60
N PHE A 94 8.42 -3.11 11.38
CA PHE A 94 8.87 -3.72 10.13
C PHE A 94 9.73 -2.77 9.26
N ARG A 95 10.52 -1.93 9.93
CA ARG A 95 11.53 -1.06 9.30
C ARG A 95 12.90 -1.21 9.98
N GLN A 96 13.23 -2.43 10.33
CA GLN A 96 14.53 -2.83 10.89
C GLN A 96 15.60 -2.89 9.79
N THR A 97 15.20 -3.18 8.54
CA THR A 97 16.10 -3.04 7.38
C THR A 97 16.10 -1.61 6.88
N ILE A 98 17.24 -0.93 6.99
CA ILE A 98 17.43 0.43 6.49
C ILE A 98 18.41 0.40 5.31
N PRO A 99 17.93 0.21 4.07
CA PRO A 99 18.79 0.14 2.89
C PRO A 99 19.50 1.47 2.64
N GLN A 100 20.57 1.43 1.85
CA GLN A 100 21.35 2.63 1.52
C GLN A 100 21.18 2.98 0.03
N VAL A 101 20.77 4.21 -0.26
CA VAL A 101 20.73 4.77 -1.60
C VAL A 101 21.90 5.72 -1.75
N ASN A 102 22.86 5.39 -2.62
CA ASN A 102 24.10 6.17 -2.82
C ASN A 102 24.89 6.42 -1.52
N GLY A 103 24.90 5.44 -0.61
CA GLY A 103 25.60 5.51 0.67
C GLY A 103 24.86 6.30 1.77
N VAL A 104 23.63 6.76 1.50
CA VAL A 104 22.77 7.42 2.49
C VAL A 104 21.63 6.48 2.88
N PRO A 105 21.26 6.35 4.16
CA PRO A 105 20.07 5.58 4.56
C PRO A 105 18.84 6.03 3.78
N ALA A 106 18.03 5.11 3.26
CA ALA A 106 16.88 5.44 2.41
C ALA A 106 15.83 6.29 3.17
N PHE A 107 15.64 6.01 4.45
CA PHE A 107 14.73 6.74 5.33
C PHE A 107 15.32 6.90 6.74
N TYR A 108 14.66 7.74 7.54
CA TYR A 108 14.91 7.92 8.96
C TYR A 108 13.59 8.06 9.73
N PHE A 109 13.64 7.85 11.04
CA PHE A 109 12.49 8.04 11.93
C PHE A 109 12.50 9.46 12.49
N GLY A 110 11.52 10.26 12.07
CA GLY A 110 11.31 11.63 12.55
C GLY A 110 10.27 11.72 13.66
N GLU A 111 9.93 12.95 14.05
CA GLU A 111 8.84 13.23 15.02
C GLU A 111 7.45 12.87 14.47
N HIS A 112 7.31 12.86 13.15
CA HIS A 112 6.05 12.61 12.44
C HIS A 112 6.16 11.34 11.57
N GLY A 113 6.65 10.25 12.15
CA GLY A 113 6.79 8.97 11.46
C GLY A 113 8.03 8.87 10.57
N VAL A 114 7.93 8.02 9.55
CA VAL A 114 9.03 7.66 8.65
C VAL A 114 9.18 8.70 7.55
N ARG A 115 10.41 9.15 7.31
CA ARG A 115 10.72 10.12 6.26
C ARG A 115 11.83 9.63 5.37
N TRP A 116 11.62 9.72 4.07
CA TRP A 116 12.61 9.35 3.09
C TRP A 116 13.69 10.42 2.94
N ASN A 117 14.97 10.00 2.91
CA ASN A 117 16.11 10.88 2.61
C ASN A 117 16.27 11.10 1.10
N VAL A 118 15.59 10.30 0.28
CA VAL A 118 15.55 10.37 -1.17
C VAL A 118 14.09 10.31 -1.59
N GLU A 119 13.64 11.22 -2.45
CA GLU A 119 12.25 11.21 -2.94
C GLU A 119 11.90 9.81 -3.50
N PRO A 120 10.82 9.16 -3.03
CA PRO A 120 10.53 7.76 -3.38
C PRO A 120 10.38 7.49 -4.88
N ASP A 121 9.90 8.44 -5.67
CA ASP A 121 9.80 8.35 -7.15
C ASP A 121 11.17 8.31 -7.83
N LYS A 122 12.23 8.73 -7.13
CA LYS A 122 13.61 8.67 -7.61
C LYS A 122 14.33 7.42 -7.10
N VAL A 123 13.68 6.62 -6.26
CA VAL A 123 14.29 5.42 -5.70
C VAL A 123 14.00 4.21 -6.59
N ASN A 124 15.03 3.41 -6.82
CA ASN A 124 14.87 2.11 -7.46
C ASN A 124 14.23 1.13 -6.47
N ILE A 125 12.90 1.03 -6.47
CA ILE A 125 12.12 0.10 -5.60
C ILE A 125 12.64 -1.34 -5.73
N GLY A 126 13.00 -1.78 -6.93
CA GLY A 126 13.57 -3.12 -7.13
C GLY A 126 14.90 -3.30 -6.41
N GLY A 127 15.75 -2.27 -6.38
CA GLY A 127 16.99 -2.27 -5.61
C GLY A 127 16.75 -2.36 -4.10
N LEU A 128 15.80 -1.56 -3.59
CA LEU A 128 15.42 -1.62 -2.18
C LEU A 128 14.83 -2.98 -1.77
N LEU A 129 14.01 -3.58 -2.62
CA LEU A 129 13.49 -4.93 -2.39
C LEU A 129 14.62 -5.96 -2.30
N VAL A 130 15.63 -5.87 -3.17
CA VAL A 130 16.81 -6.76 -3.11
C VAL A 130 17.55 -6.60 -1.77
N ASP A 131 17.73 -5.37 -1.31
CA ASP A 131 18.36 -5.10 -0.01
C ASP A 131 17.52 -5.66 1.16
N ALA A 132 16.19 -5.44 1.13
CA ALA A 132 15.24 -5.97 2.11
C ALA A 132 15.27 -7.50 2.17
N MET A 133 15.31 -8.16 1.01
CA MET A 133 15.42 -9.61 0.92
C MET A 133 16.76 -10.12 1.44
N ALA A 134 17.87 -9.41 1.17
CA ALA A 134 19.20 -9.81 1.61
C ALA A 134 19.38 -9.72 3.14
N ALA A 135 18.62 -8.85 3.82
CA ALA A 135 18.67 -8.70 5.27
C ALA A 135 18.00 -9.84 6.05
N ARG A 136 17.16 -10.65 5.40
CA ARG A 136 16.37 -11.71 6.06
C ARG A 136 17.25 -12.84 6.56
N GLN A 137 17.30 -13.04 7.88
CA GLN A 137 18.09 -14.11 8.52
C GLN A 137 17.21 -15.29 8.93
N VAL A 138 16.47 -15.87 7.98
CA VAL A 138 15.53 -16.96 8.28
C VAL A 138 16.21 -18.32 8.16
N LYS A 139 16.13 -19.14 9.23
CA LYS A 139 16.73 -20.48 9.28
C LYS A 139 15.78 -21.60 8.87
N ALA A 140 14.48 -21.41 9.11
CA ALA A 140 13.44 -22.40 8.83
C ALA A 140 12.26 -21.69 8.17
N LEU A 141 11.78 -22.25 7.06
CA LEU A 141 10.62 -21.73 6.36
C LEU A 141 9.37 -22.49 6.82
N PRO A 142 8.28 -21.78 7.14
CA PRO A 142 6.97 -22.41 7.34
C PRO A 142 6.47 -23.03 6.03
N SER A 143 5.49 -23.92 6.15
CA SER A 143 4.73 -24.40 4.99
C SER A 143 3.84 -23.28 4.45
N LEU A 144 3.46 -23.37 3.17
CA LEU A 144 2.56 -22.39 2.57
C LEU A 144 1.21 -22.31 3.31
N GLN A 145 0.66 -23.44 3.74
CA GLN A 145 -0.61 -23.45 4.48
C GLN A 145 -0.53 -22.73 5.83
N GLU A 146 0.60 -22.85 6.53
CA GLU A 146 0.85 -22.09 7.76
C GLU A 146 0.98 -20.60 7.48
N VAL A 147 1.70 -20.22 6.41
CA VAL A 147 1.81 -18.81 6.04
C VAL A 147 0.43 -18.23 5.73
N LEU A 148 -0.39 -18.91 4.93
CA LEU A 148 -1.72 -18.45 4.56
C LEU A 148 -2.70 -18.31 5.74
N SER A 149 -2.39 -18.88 6.92
CA SER A 149 -3.18 -18.67 8.14
C SER A 149 -2.64 -17.57 9.06
N MET A 150 -1.47 -17.01 8.76
CA MET A 150 -0.78 -16.00 9.57
C MET A 150 -0.91 -14.57 9.02
N GLY A 151 -1.53 -14.36 7.87
CA GLY A 151 -1.64 -13.04 7.25
C GLY A 151 -2.15 -13.07 5.82
N LYS A 152 -1.97 -11.94 5.13
CA LYS A 152 -2.41 -11.74 3.75
C LYS A 152 -1.35 -11.09 2.89
N VAL A 153 -1.44 -11.34 1.59
CA VAL A 153 -0.67 -10.62 0.58
C VAL A 153 -1.40 -9.34 0.23
N LEU A 154 -0.70 -8.21 0.33
CA LEU A 154 -1.11 -6.91 -0.18
C LEU A 154 -0.40 -6.67 -1.52
N ALA A 155 -1.11 -6.17 -2.51
CA ALA A 155 -0.54 -5.65 -3.75
C ALA A 155 -0.65 -4.11 -3.74
N MET A 156 0.44 -3.43 -4.09
CA MET A 156 0.49 -1.97 -4.17
C MET A 156 1.05 -1.51 -5.52
N GLU A 157 0.37 -0.57 -6.17
CA GLU A 157 0.90 0.12 -7.34
C GLU A 157 1.84 1.27 -6.93
N THR A 158 3.12 1.10 -7.24
CA THR A 158 4.20 1.97 -6.71
C THR A 158 4.22 3.39 -7.28
N GLU A 159 3.56 3.65 -8.41
CA GLU A 159 3.58 4.97 -9.08
C GLU A 159 2.29 5.77 -8.89
N ILE A 160 1.31 5.21 -8.18
CA ILE A 160 0.02 5.83 -7.93
C ILE A 160 -0.07 6.16 -6.44
N SER A 161 0.12 7.42 -6.09
CA SER A 161 -0.03 7.93 -4.73
C SER A 161 -0.23 9.46 -4.75
N LEU A 162 -1.03 9.98 -3.82
CA LEU A 162 -1.16 11.42 -3.59
C LEU A 162 -0.11 11.98 -2.62
N ARG A 163 0.56 11.11 -1.84
CA ARG A 163 1.52 11.48 -0.79
C ARG A 163 0.97 12.54 0.16
N ASP A 164 -0.30 12.39 0.52
CA ASP A 164 -1.00 13.32 1.41
C ASP A 164 -0.84 12.95 2.90
N GLY A 165 -0.20 11.82 3.19
CA GLY A 165 0.00 11.28 4.53
C GLY A 165 -1.27 10.72 5.16
N GLY A 166 -2.37 10.63 4.41
CA GLY A 166 -3.62 10.05 4.87
C GLY A 166 -3.39 8.61 5.34
N PRO A 167 -2.96 7.68 4.46
CA PRO A 167 -2.72 6.28 4.81
C PRO A 167 -1.81 6.08 6.03
N ALA A 168 -0.76 6.90 6.18
CA ALA A 168 0.07 6.90 7.39
C ALA A 168 -0.75 7.22 8.64
N ALA A 169 -1.50 8.32 8.64
CA ALA A 169 -2.31 8.74 9.77
C ALA A 169 -3.41 7.71 10.13
N ALA A 170 -4.04 7.08 9.14
CA ALA A 170 -5.06 6.07 9.41
C ALA A 170 -4.49 4.75 9.92
N SER A 171 -3.28 4.38 9.53
CA SER A 171 -2.67 3.10 9.90
C SER A 171 -1.70 3.19 11.08
N ASN A 172 -1.76 4.27 11.87
CA ASN A 172 -0.81 4.56 12.95
C ASN A 172 0.66 4.49 12.48
N ASP A 173 0.97 5.09 11.33
CA ASP A 173 2.29 5.08 10.67
C ASP A 173 2.80 3.68 10.26
N TYR A 174 1.92 2.67 10.21
CA TYR A 174 2.28 1.38 9.62
C TYR A 174 2.62 1.57 8.13
N ALA A 175 1.74 2.19 7.34
CA ALA A 175 2.14 2.80 6.07
C ALA A 175 2.91 4.10 6.32
N ASP A 176 3.84 4.48 5.45
CA ASP A 176 4.54 5.76 5.58
C ASP A 176 3.83 6.91 4.86
N LEU A 177 4.41 8.12 4.95
CA LEU A 177 3.85 9.34 4.38
C LEU A 177 3.78 9.34 2.84
N ASP A 178 4.48 8.41 2.20
CA ASP A 178 4.49 8.20 0.76
C ASP A 178 3.64 6.98 0.36
N ASP A 179 2.77 6.53 1.26
CA ASP A 179 1.84 5.41 1.12
C ASP A 179 2.54 4.05 0.93
N LEU A 180 3.81 3.92 1.32
CA LEU A 180 4.53 2.66 1.20
C LEU A 180 4.35 1.81 2.48
N PRO A 181 4.00 0.51 2.34
CA PRO A 181 4.09 -0.44 3.45
C PRO A 181 5.52 -0.54 3.99
N PRO A 182 5.71 -1.03 5.23
CA PRO A 182 7.05 -1.17 5.80
C PRO A 182 7.96 -2.07 4.94
N ILE A 183 9.21 -1.67 4.74
CA ILE A 183 10.12 -2.33 3.80
C ILE A 183 10.41 -3.80 4.14
N ASP A 184 10.41 -4.20 5.42
CA ASP A 184 10.63 -5.60 5.80
C ASP A 184 9.46 -6.52 5.39
N THR A 185 8.34 -5.96 4.94
CA THR A 185 7.17 -6.72 4.45
C THR A 185 7.21 -6.97 2.94
N TRP A 186 8.04 -6.24 2.20
CA TRP A 186 8.10 -6.31 0.73
C TRP A 186 8.73 -7.61 0.30
N PHE A 187 8.16 -8.36 -0.65
CA PHE A 187 8.75 -9.65 -1.03
C PHE A 187 8.79 -9.96 -2.52
N TYR A 188 7.95 -9.35 -3.34
CA TYR A 188 7.94 -9.61 -4.78
C TYR A 188 7.59 -8.33 -5.53
N LEU A 189 8.20 -8.11 -6.69
CA LEU A 189 7.91 -6.98 -7.56
C LEU A 189 7.57 -7.52 -8.95
N SER A 190 6.37 -7.20 -9.43
CA SER A 190 5.94 -7.52 -10.80
C SER A 190 5.82 -6.23 -11.62
N GLY A 191 6.07 -6.31 -12.92
CA GLY A 191 5.96 -5.16 -13.81
C GLY A 191 6.56 -5.46 -15.18
N ASN A 192 6.14 -4.69 -16.19
CA ASN A 192 6.57 -4.85 -17.58
C ASN A 192 7.65 -3.84 -18.02
N GLY A 193 8.23 -3.09 -17.08
CA GLY A 193 9.31 -2.13 -17.34
C GLY A 193 8.86 -0.77 -17.87
N TYR A 194 7.55 -0.52 -18.02
CA TYR A 194 6.99 0.76 -18.49
C TYR A 194 6.21 1.50 -17.41
N ASN A 195 6.76 1.56 -16.20
CA ASN A 195 6.31 2.45 -15.12
C ASN A 195 5.03 2.04 -14.37
N ASN A 196 4.72 0.75 -14.28
CA ASN A 196 3.65 0.25 -13.40
C ASN A 196 4.15 -1.01 -12.70
N TYR A 197 4.92 -0.81 -11.62
CA TYR A 197 5.31 -1.93 -10.79
C TYR A 197 4.26 -2.18 -9.71
N ILE A 198 3.89 -3.45 -9.58
CA ILE A 198 3.10 -3.95 -8.46
C ILE A 198 4.06 -4.54 -7.44
N LEU A 199 4.14 -3.89 -6.30
CA LEU A 199 4.89 -4.35 -5.14
C LEU A 199 3.96 -5.23 -4.28
N TYR A 200 4.37 -6.47 -4.05
CA TYR A 200 3.68 -7.38 -3.16
C TYR A 200 4.33 -7.36 -1.79
N CYS A 201 3.50 -7.16 -0.78
CA CYS A 201 3.88 -7.08 0.62
C CYS A 201 3.14 -8.15 1.44
N TRP A 202 3.78 -8.64 2.49
CA TRP A 202 3.17 -9.55 3.44
C TRP A 202 2.67 -8.79 4.67
N VAL A 203 1.38 -8.89 4.96
CA VAL A 203 0.76 -8.23 6.12
C VAL A 203 0.35 -9.32 7.12
N PRO A 204 1.05 -9.45 8.27
CA PRO A 204 0.64 -10.41 9.30
C PRO A 204 -0.76 -10.07 9.84
N THR A 205 -1.50 -11.08 10.29
CA THR A 205 -2.93 -10.94 10.67
C THR A 205 -3.18 -9.85 11.71
N ALA A 206 -2.27 -9.65 12.66
CA ALA A 206 -2.40 -8.60 13.67
C ALA A 206 -2.35 -7.17 13.09
N PHE A 207 -1.77 -6.98 11.90
CA PHE A 207 -1.62 -5.69 11.21
C PHE A 207 -2.61 -5.51 10.05
N GLU A 208 -3.39 -6.53 9.70
CA GLU A 208 -4.43 -6.42 8.66
C GLU A 208 -5.41 -5.27 8.90
N PRO A 209 -5.92 -5.01 10.12
CA PRO A 209 -6.82 -3.87 10.35
C PRO A 209 -6.19 -2.52 10.02
N LEU A 210 -4.90 -2.33 10.33
CA LEU A 210 -4.19 -1.07 10.06
C LEU A 210 -4.06 -0.82 8.55
N MET A 211 -3.72 -1.85 7.78
CA MET A 211 -3.68 -1.70 6.32
C MET A 211 -5.07 -1.56 5.71
N GLN A 212 -6.09 -2.18 6.29
CA GLN A 212 -7.46 -1.99 5.84
C GLN A 212 -7.93 -0.54 6.06
N GLU A 213 -7.54 0.08 7.18
CA GLU A 213 -7.80 1.50 7.46
C GLU A 213 -7.07 2.40 6.47
N ALA A 214 -5.77 2.19 6.23
CA ALA A 214 -5.01 2.89 5.19
C ALA A 214 -5.67 2.79 3.81
N GLN A 215 -6.04 1.57 3.38
CA GLN A 215 -6.70 1.35 2.10
C GLN A 215 -8.05 2.08 2.02
N SER A 216 -8.82 2.13 3.10
CA SER A 216 -10.17 2.72 3.09
C SER A 216 -10.22 4.24 2.85
N ILE A 217 -9.09 4.92 3.07
CA ILE A 217 -8.97 6.37 2.90
C ILE A 217 -8.10 6.77 1.71
N GLU A 218 -7.38 5.81 1.11
CA GLU A 218 -6.56 6.08 -0.06
C GLU A 218 -7.48 6.32 -1.26
N ILE A 219 -7.27 7.44 -1.95
CA ILE A 219 -8.22 7.98 -2.93
C ILE A 219 -8.00 7.37 -4.32
N LEU A 220 -6.79 6.92 -4.62
CA LEU A 220 -6.41 6.37 -5.92
C LEU A 220 -6.53 4.83 -5.98
N ASP A 221 -7.07 4.22 -4.92
CA ASP A 221 -7.20 2.79 -4.68
C ASP A 221 -5.89 2.00 -4.89
N ASN A 222 -4.71 2.57 -4.60
CA ASN A 222 -3.40 2.00 -4.96
C ASN A 222 -3.06 0.67 -4.25
N TYR A 223 -3.84 0.30 -3.22
CA TYR A 223 -3.75 -0.97 -2.50
C TYR A 223 -4.84 -1.94 -2.93
N ASP A 224 -4.48 -3.22 -3.06
CA ASP A 224 -5.41 -4.30 -3.34
C ASP A 224 -5.08 -5.56 -2.52
N TRP A 225 -6.13 -6.32 -2.18
CA TRP A 225 -6.02 -7.65 -1.58
C TRP A 225 -6.24 -8.70 -2.70
N PRO A 226 -5.19 -9.09 -3.44
CA PRO A 226 -5.35 -9.92 -4.63
C PRO A 226 -5.95 -11.30 -4.30
N ASP A 227 -6.74 -11.83 -5.22
CA ASP A 227 -7.17 -13.23 -5.18
C ASP A 227 -5.95 -14.15 -5.40
N LEU A 228 -5.57 -14.89 -4.35
CA LEU A 228 -4.42 -15.78 -4.38
C LEU A 228 -4.53 -16.87 -5.46
N LYS A 229 -5.74 -17.21 -5.93
CA LYS A 229 -5.94 -18.13 -7.07
C LYS A 229 -5.28 -17.65 -8.36
N GLN A 230 -5.02 -16.34 -8.48
CA GLN A 230 -4.35 -15.75 -9.63
C GLN A 230 -2.82 -15.79 -9.49
N LEU A 231 -2.32 -15.86 -8.25
CA LEU A 231 -0.90 -15.74 -7.91
C LEU A 231 -0.25 -17.09 -7.58
N LEU A 232 -1.04 -18.06 -7.12
CA LEU A 232 -0.58 -19.36 -6.67
C LEU A 232 -1.05 -20.48 -7.62
N PRO A 233 -0.35 -21.62 -7.66
CA PRO A 233 -0.83 -22.82 -8.33
C PRO A 233 -2.19 -23.27 -7.75
N GLN A 234 -3.04 -23.86 -8.60
CA GLN A 234 -4.42 -24.21 -8.24
C GLN A 234 -4.51 -25.20 -7.09
N GLU A 235 -3.51 -26.07 -6.91
CA GLU A 235 -3.46 -27.06 -5.84
C GLU A 235 -3.33 -26.47 -4.43
N TYR A 236 -3.05 -25.17 -4.31
CA TYR A 236 -2.91 -24.46 -3.03
C TYR A 236 -4.09 -23.54 -2.68
N CYS A 237 -5.15 -23.52 -3.52
CA CYS A 237 -6.26 -22.56 -3.41
C CYS A 237 -7.64 -23.19 -3.19
#